data_AF-A0A9D0ZS78-F1
#
_entry.id   AF-A0A9D0ZS78-F1
#
_cell.length_a   1.000
_cell.length_b   1.000
_cell.length_c   1.000
_cell.angle_alpha   90.00
_cell.angle_beta   90.00
_cell.angle_gamma   90.00
#
_symmetry.space_group_name_H-M   'P 1'
#
loop_
_entity.id
_entity.type
_entity.pdbx_description
1 polymer ?
#
loop_
_entity_poly.entity_id
_entity_poly.type
_entity_poly.pdbx_seq_one_letter_code
_entity_poly.pdbx_strand_id
1 'polypeptide(L)'
;MKKGFTLVELLAVIIILGIILLIIVPNVAGILNRSQERLNEEQVREIESAAKQWGLRNLNIKDNKPYKGDNVISYVTIDTLQKEGFLENKDVRDLTDNSDVSLNTKICISYDNNQFIYEYGGDC
;
A
#
# COMPACT_ATOMS: atom_id res chain seq x y z
N MET A 1 18.80 38.36 44.63
CA MET A 1 19.50 38.28 43.33
C MET A 1 19.08 36.99 42.63
N LYS A 2 18.48 37.06 41.44
CA LYS A 2 18.12 35.86 40.67
C LYS A 2 19.39 35.40 39.94
N LYS A 3 19.91 34.22 40.28
CA LYS A 3 20.99 33.59 39.50
C LYS A 3 20.38 33.12 38.18
N GLY A 4 20.71 33.79 37.08
CA GLY A 4 20.37 33.34 35.74
C GLY A 4 21.30 32.20 35.33
N PHE A 5 20.80 31.29 34.48
CA PHE A 5 21.61 30.27 33.84
C PHE A 5 22.84 30.89 33.15
N THR A 6 23.97 30.19 33.22
CA THR A 6 25.18 30.59 32.51
C THR A 6 25.15 30.09 31.07
N LEU A 7 25.81 30.79 30.16
CA LEU A 7 25.93 30.37 28.76
C LEU A 7 26.63 29.01 28.61
N VAL A 8 27.55 28.69 29.53
CA VAL A 8 28.29 27.41 29.55
C VAL A 8 27.36 26.24 29.85
N GLU A 9 26.42 26.40 30.79
CA GLU A 9 25.41 25.37 31.09
C GLU A 9 24.50 25.13 29.88
N LEU A 10 24.07 26.20 29.19
CA LEU A 10 23.23 26.05 28.00
C LEU A 10 23.99 25.38 26.85
N LEU A 11 25.27 25.70 26.67
CA LEU A 11 26.13 25.10 25.65
C LEU A 11 26.32 23.59 25.88
N ALA A 12 26.57 23.18 27.12
CA ALA A 12 26.71 21.77 27.48
C ALA A 12 25.44 20.96 27.15
N VAL A 13 24.25 21.52 27.40
CA VAL A 13 22.97 20.88 27.08
C VAL A 13 22.79 20.70 25.57
N ILE A 14 23.10 21.73 24.77
CA ILE A 14 22.95 21.69 23.31
C ILE A 14 23.90 20.63 22.70
N ILE A 15 25.13 20.50 23.23
CA ILE A 15 26.09 19.48 22.79
C ILE A 15 25.52 18.07 23.01
N ILE A 16 25.00 17.80 24.21
CA ILE A 16 24.41 16.49 24.55
C ILE A 16 23.19 16.21 23.64
N LEU A 17 22.31 17.19 23.44
CA LEU A 17 21.16 17.06 22.54
C LEU A 17 21.60 16.79 21.08
N GLY A 18 22.67 17.45 20.61
CA GLY A 18 23.21 17.23 19.27
C GLY A 18 23.74 15.80 19.05
N ILE A 19 24.46 15.25 20.03
CA ILE A 19 24.96 13.87 19.97
C ILE A 19 23.80 12.86 19.95
N ILE A 20 22.77 13.10 20.76
CA ILE A 20 21.57 12.25 20.80
C ILE A 20 20.85 12.27 19.44
N LEU A 21 20.67 13.46 18.85
CA LEU A 21 19.99 13.60 17.55
C LEU A 21 20.71 12.87 16.41
N LEU A 22 22.05 12.87 16.40
CA LEU A 22 22.86 12.16 15.40
C LEU A 22 22.55 10.66 15.35
N ILE A 23 22.25 10.04 16.49
CA ILE A 23 21.92 8.61 16.58
C ILE A 23 20.43 8.40 16.27
N ILE A 24 19.55 9.28 16.75
CA ILE A 24 18.10 9.09 16.65
C ILE A 24 17.60 9.28 15.20
N VAL A 25 18.05 10.33 14.50
CA VAL A 25 17.52 10.69 13.16
C VAL A 25 17.58 9.54 12.15
N PRO A 26 18.74 8.88 11.89
CA PRO A 26 18.79 7.80 10.89
C PRO A 26 17.96 6.59 11.31
N ASN A 27 17.88 6.29 12.61
CA ASN A 27 17.08 5.19 13.14
C ASN A 27 15.58 5.42 12.92
N VAL A 28 15.10 6.62 13.24
CA VAL A 28 13.68 6.99 13.03
C VAL A 28 13.34 7.00 11.54
N ALA A 29 14.20 7.57 10.69
CA ALA A 29 14.01 7.57 9.23
C ALA A 29 13.89 6.14 8.67
N GLY A 30 14.75 5.22 9.11
CA GLY A 30 14.68 3.82 8.69
C GLY A 30 13.39 3.10 9.15
N ILE A 31 12.87 3.43 10.33
CA ILE A 31 11.59 2.89 10.82
C ILE A 31 10.43 3.43 9.98
N LEU A 32 10.43 4.73 9.68
CA LEU A 32 9.39 5.37 8.87
C LEU A 32 9.31 4.76 7.47
N ASN A 33 10.44 4.56 6.80
CA ASN A 33 10.47 3.96 5.46
C ASN A 33 9.91 2.53 5.48
N ARG A 34 10.33 1.70 6.44
CA ARG A 34 9.78 0.34 6.59
C ARG A 34 8.29 0.34 6.92
N SER A 35 7.83 1.34 7.68
CA SER A 35 6.40 1.48 7.98
C SER A 35 5.60 1.83 6.73
N GLN A 36 6.10 2.73 5.88
CA GLN A 36 5.46 3.09 4.61
C GLN A 36 5.39 1.89 3.67
N GLU A 37 6.50 1.16 3.50
CA GLU A 37 6.56 -0.06 2.67
C GLU A 37 5.56 -1.12 3.15
N ARG A 38 5.50 -1.40 4.46
CA ARG A 38 4.53 -2.35 5.02
C ARG A 38 3.08 -1.92 4.75
N LEU A 39 2.77 -0.64 4.89
CA LEU A 39 1.42 -0.12 4.64
C LEU A 39 1.04 -0.22 3.15
N ASN A 40 1.98 0.06 2.24
CA ASN A 40 1.80 -0.16 0.80
C ASN A 40 1.49 -1.63 0.50
N GLU A 41 2.25 -2.57 1.08
CA GLU A 41 1.94 -3.99 0.91
C GLU A 41 0.57 -4.39 1.50
N GLU A 42 0.19 -3.83 2.65
CA GLU A 42 -1.13 -4.07 3.25
C GLU A 42 -2.24 -3.57 2.34
N GLN A 43 -2.08 -2.39 1.74
CA GLN A 43 -3.01 -1.83 0.76
C GLN A 43 -3.11 -2.69 -0.50
N VAL A 44 -1.99 -3.15 -1.06
CA VAL A 44 -2.00 -4.09 -2.20
C VAL A 44 -2.74 -5.37 -1.85
N ARG A 45 -2.49 -5.94 -0.67
CA ARG A 45 -3.20 -7.14 -0.18
C ARG A 45 -4.71 -6.90 -0.02
N GLU A 46 -5.12 -5.72 0.42
CA GLU A 46 -6.53 -5.33 0.51
C GLU A 46 -7.17 -5.28 -0.88
N ILE A 47 -6.51 -4.66 -1.85
CA ILE A 47 -6.98 -4.57 -3.24
C ILE A 47 -7.09 -5.96 -3.87
N GLU A 48 -6.10 -6.84 -3.69
CA GLU A 48 -6.16 -8.22 -4.16
C GLU A 48 -7.27 -9.01 -3.46
N SER A 49 -7.50 -8.78 -2.16
CA SER A 49 -8.60 -9.40 -1.42
C SER A 49 -9.96 -8.95 -1.96
N ALA A 50 -10.12 -7.67 -2.27
CA ALA A 50 -11.31 -7.13 -2.91
C ALA A 50 -11.53 -7.75 -4.30
N ALA A 51 -10.46 -7.87 -5.10
CA ALA A 51 -10.52 -8.53 -6.41
C ALA A 51 -10.89 -10.00 -6.31
N LYS A 52 -10.35 -10.73 -5.32
CA LYS A 52 -10.73 -12.12 -4.99
C LYS A 52 -12.22 -12.23 -4.68
N GLN A 53 -12.74 -11.36 -3.81
CA GLN A 53 -14.16 -11.34 -3.46
C GLN A 53 -15.06 -11.02 -4.66
N TRP A 54 -14.65 -10.06 -5.49
CA TRP A 54 -15.33 -9.75 -6.74
C TRP A 54 -15.35 -10.96 -7.67
N GLY A 55 -14.20 -11.62 -7.84
CA GLY A 55 -14.05 -12.78 -8.71
C GLY A 55 -14.90 -13.96 -8.26
N LEU A 56 -14.95 -14.28 -6.97
CA LEU A 56 -15.81 -15.32 -6.40
C LEU A 56 -17.30 -15.08 -6.69
N ARG A 57 -17.73 -13.83 -6.83
CA ARG A 57 -19.12 -13.46 -7.14
C ARG A 57 -19.43 -13.40 -8.63
N ASN A 58 -18.46 -13.01 -9.44
CA ASN A 58 -18.70 -12.60 -10.83
C ASN A 58 -18.13 -13.58 -11.86
N LEU A 59 -17.18 -14.42 -11.47
CA LEU A 59 -16.42 -15.24 -12.40
C LEU A 59 -16.82 -16.70 -12.34
N ASN A 60 -16.87 -17.31 -13.52
CA ASN A 60 -16.93 -18.74 -13.72
C ASN A 60 -15.68 -19.19 -14.49
N ILE A 61 -15.42 -20.50 -14.46
CA ILE A 61 -14.29 -21.11 -15.17
C ILE A 61 -14.83 -21.90 -16.36
N LYS A 62 -14.28 -21.62 -17.54
CA LYS A 62 -14.51 -22.39 -18.76
C LYS A 62 -13.22 -22.41 -19.57
N ASP A 63 -12.89 -23.56 -20.17
CA ASP A 63 -11.68 -23.72 -20.99
C ASP A 63 -10.38 -23.19 -20.32
N ASN A 64 -10.26 -23.44 -19.00
CA ASN A 64 -9.16 -22.97 -18.14
C ASN A 64 -8.94 -21.44 -18.17
N LYS A 65 -10.01 -20.66 -18.35
CA LYS A 65 -9.97 -19.19 -18.34
C LYS A 65 -11.07 -18.60 -17.46
N PRO A 66 -10.86 -17.39 -16.90
CA PRO A 66 -11.90 -16.66 -16.19
C PRO A 66 -12.94 -16.09 -17.16
N TYR A 67 -14.23 -16.27 -16.86
CA TYR A 67 -15.34 -15.69 -17.62
C TYR A 67 -16.28 -14.90 -16.71
N LYS A 68 -16.72 -13.71 -17.16
CA LYS A 68 -17.86 -12.98 -16.60
C LYS A 68 -19.01 -13.04 -17.61
N GLY A 69 -20.03 -13.84 -17.32
CA GLY A 69 -21.02 -14.24 -18.33
C GLY A 69 -20.33 -15.04 -19.44
N ASP A 70 -20.46 -14.58 -20.69
CA ASP A 70 -19.85 -15.23 -21.86
C ASP A 70 -18.52 -14.60 -22.29
N ASN A 71 -18.04 -13.57 -21.59
CA ASN A 71 -16.81 -12.85 -21.94
C ASN A 71 -15.63 -13.35 -21.12
N VAL A 72 -14.51 -13.63 -21.78
CA VAL A 72 -13.22 -13.86 -21.12
C VAL A 72 -12.79 -12.56 -20.46
N ILE A 73 -12.38 -12.63 -19.19
CA ILE A 73 -11.86 -11.50 -18.44
C ILE A 73 -10.45 -11.85 -17.95
N SER A 74 -9.50 -10.93 -18.16
CA SER A 74 -8.11 -11.07 -17.69
C SER A 74 -7.76 -10.08 -16.57
N TYR A 75 -8.66 -9.16 -16.22
CA TYR A 75 -8.42 -8.18 -15.16
C TYR A 75 -9.71 -7.54 -14.63
N VAL A 76 -9.61 -6.93 -13.46
CA VAL A 76 -10.57 -5.98 -12.89
C VAL A 76 -9.83 -4.72 -12.46
N THR A 77 -10.47 -3.55 -12.47
CA THR A 77 -9.83 -2.28 -12.07
C THR A 77 -10.23 -1.87 -10.66
N ILE A 78 -9.40 -1.06 -9.99
CA ILE A 78 -9.72 -0.43 -8.71
C ILE A 78 -11.07 0.32 -8.79
N ASP A 79 -11.30 1.07 -9.87
CA ASP A 79 -12.57 1.76 -10.15
C ASP A 79 -13.78 0.83 -10.06
N THR A 80 -13.68 -0.36 -10.68
CA THR A 80 -14.77 -1.36 -10.68
C THR A 80 -14.99 -1.89 -9.27
N LEU A 81 -13.92 -2.20 -8.53
CA LEU A 81 -14.00 -2.73 -7.17
C LEU A 81 -14.64 -1.72 -6.20
N GLN A 82 -14.33 -0.43 -6.35
CA GLN A 82 -14.95 0.62 -5.54
C GLN A 82 -16.42 0.85 -5.90
N LYS A 83 -16.74 0.91 -7.20
CA LYS A 83 -18.13 1.11 -7.68
C LYS A 83 -19.06 -0.05 -7.31
N GLU A 84 -18.56 -1.28 -7.37
CA GLU A 84 -19.32 -2.48 -6.98
C GLU A 84 -19.29 -2.75 -5.47
N GLY A 85 -18.55 -1.96 -4.68
CA GLY A 85 -18.53 -2.00 -3.21
C GLY A 85 -17.68 -3.11 -2.60
N PHE A 86 -16.73 -3.67 -3.36
CA PHE A 86 -15.76 -4.66 -2.85
C PHE A 86 -14.53 -4.01 -2.21
N LEU A 87 -14.23 -2.77 -2.59
CA LEU A 87 -13.15 -1.96 -2.03
C LEU A 87 -13.73 -0.64 -1.53
N GLU A 88 -13.20 -0.11 -0.42
CA GLU A 88 -13.64 1.19 0.09
C GLU A 88 -13.36 2.30 -0.93
N ASN A 89 -14.32 3.22 -1.10
CA ASN A 89 -14.19 4.37 -1.99
C ASN A 89 -13.34 5.46 -1.30
N LYS A 90 -12.04 5.24 -1.32
CA LYS A 90 -11.01 6.15 -0.80
C LYS A 90 -9.90 6.26 -1.85
N ASP A 91 -9.21 7.39 -1.82
CA ASP A 91 -8.01 7.56 -2.66
C ASP A 91 -6.95 6.54 -2.23
N VAL A 92 -6.44 5.80 -3.22
CA VAL A 92 -5.34 4.87 -3.07
C VAL A 92 -4.06 5.63 -3.36
N ARG A 93 -3.06 5.52 -2.47
CA ARG A 93 -1.81 6.26 -2.56
C ARG A 93 -0.62 5.37 -2.34
N ASP A 94 0.43 5.61 -3.11
CA ASP A 94 1.75 5.06 -2.83
C ASP A 94 2.39 5.87 -1.71
N LEU A 95 2.60 5.23 -0.56
CA LEU A 95 3.14 5.90 0.63
C LEU A 95 4.65 6.14 0.57
N THR A 96 5.36 5.61 -0.43
CA THR A 96 6.82 5.80 -0.60
C THR A 96 7.15 7.13 -1.27
N ASP A 97 6.32 7.58 -2.22
CA ASP A 97 6.48 8.85 -2.93
C ASP A 97 5.27 9.79 -2.81
N ASN A 98 4.22 9.36 -2.09
CA ASN A 98 2.95 10.05 -1.89
C ASN A 98 2.23 10.37 -3.22
N SER A 99 2.45 9.57 -4.26
CA SER A 99 1.73 9.65 -5.52
C SER A 99 0.35 8.98 -5.43
N ASP A 100 -0.59 9.48 -6.22
CA ASP A 100 -1.92 8.89 -6.31
C ASP A 100 -1.88 7.65 -7.22
N VAL A 101 -2.50 6.56 -6.76
CA VAL A 101 -2.67 5.35 -7.56
C VAL A 101 -3.89 5.52 -8.47
N SER A 102 -3.69 5.28 -9.76
CA SER A 102 -4.76 5.39 -10.76
C SER A 102 -5.90 4.42 -10.46
N LEU A 103 -7.15 4.88 -10.55
CA LEU A 103 -8.32 4.01 -10.48
C LEU A 103 -8.41 3.01 -11.65
N ASN A 104 -7.69 3.28 -12.74
CA ASN A 104 -7.55 2.37 -13.89
C ASN A 104 -6.48 1.29 -13.68
N THR A 105 -5.79 1.30 -12.53
CA THR A 105 -4.86 0.22 -12.18
C THR A 105 -5.57 -1.11 -12.20
N LYS A 106 -4.96 -2.06 -12.91
CA LYS A 106 -5.51 -3.39 -13.13
C LYS A 106 -5.02 -4.35 -12.05
N ILE A 107 -5.92 -5.23 -11.65
CA ILE A 107 -5.63 -6.46 -10.94
C ILE A 107 -5.83 -7.58 -11.95
N CYS A 108 -4.74 -8.22 -12.37
CA CYS A 108 -4.77 -9.30 -13.33
C CYS A 108 -5.40 -10.53 -12.73
N ILE A 109 -6.21 -11.23 -13.52
CA ILE A 109 -6.93 -12.43 -13.12
C ILE A 109 -6.55 -13.54 -14.07
N SER A 110 -6.01 -14.62 -13.53
CA SER A 110 -5.72 -15.84 -14.27
C SER A 110 -6.25 -17.06 -13.53
N TYR A 111 -6.28 -18.20 -14.22
CA TYR A 111 -6.70 -19.46 -13.62
C TYR A 111 -5.66 -20.53 -13.96
N ASP A 112 -4.99 -21.02 -12.92
CA ASP A 112 -3.94 -22.02 -13.03
C ASP A 112 -4.01 -22.99 -11.85
N ASN A 113 -3.62 -24.24 -12.05
CA ASN A 113 -3.62 -25.29 -11.02
C ASN A 113 -4.93 -25.37 -10.20
N ASN A 114 -6.06 -25.26 -10.89
CA ASN A 114 -7.41 -25.26 -10.30
C ASN A 114 -7.71 -24.10 -9.34
N GLN A 115 -6.97 -22.98 -9.43
CA GLN A 115 -7.11 -21.83 -8.56
C GLN A 115 -7.10 -20.52 -9.36
N PHE A 116 -7.91 -19.57 -8.93
CA PHE A 116 -7.81 -18.20 -9.43
C PHE A 116 -6.61 -17.50 -8.79
N ILE A 117 -5.80 -16.87 -9.63
CA ILE A 117 -4.66 -16.05 -9.24
C ILE A 117 -5.02 -14.60 -9.52
N TYR A 118 -4.69 -13.73 -8.56
CA TYR A 118 -4.94 -12.30 -8.62
C TYR A 118 -3.61 -11.59 -8.36
N GLU A 119 -3.21 -10.71 -9.27
CA GLU A 119 -1.92 -10.02 -9.21
C GLU A 119 -2.13 -8.52 -9.45
N TYR A 120 -1.74 -7.71 -8.47
CA TYR A 120 -1.81 -6.25 -8.57
C TYR A 120 -0.75 -5.69 -9.52
N GLY A 121 -1.17 -4.88 -10.50
CA GLY A 121 -0.25 -4.13 -11.35
C GLY A 121 0.58 -4.94 -12.35
N GLY A 122 0.25 -6.22 -12.58
CA GLY A 122 0.91 -7.07 -13.57
C GLY A 122 0.53 -6.75 -15.02
N ASP A 123 1.22 -7.38 -15.97
CA ASP A 123 0.87 -7.34 -17.39
C ASP A 123 -0.23 -8.36 -17.69
N CYS A 124 -1.46 -7.86 -17.83
CA CYS A 124 -2.62 -8.54 -18.39
C CYS A 124 -3.03 -7.89 -19.73
#